data_AF-A0A9X1MRP3-F1
#
_entry.id   AF-A0A9X1MRP3-F1
#
_cell.length_a   1.000
_cell.length_b   1.000
_cell.length_c   1.000
_cell.angle_alpha   90.00
_cell.angle_beta   90.00
_cell.angle_gamma   90.00
#
_symmetry.space_group_name_H-M   'P 1'
#
loop_
_entity.id
_entity.type
_entity.pdbx_description
1 polymer ?
#
loop_
_entity_poly.entity_id
_entity_poly.type
_entity_poly.pdbx_seq_one_letter_code
_entity_poly.pdbx_strand_id
1 'polypeptide(L)' 'MSHLLDANFVDRRDPNRQSSQQHERRQFSNSHSDLSDAAREIADAIDGYKIKHRRRFVTYEEIFQVISELGYHK' A
#
# COMPACT_ATOMS: atom_id res chain seq x y z
N MET A 1 -0.33 50.03 -14.57
CA MET A 1 -0.88 49.66 -13.26
C MET A 1 -0.39 48.27 -12.93
N SER A 2 0.40 48.19 -11.88
CA SER A 2 1.27 47.10 -11.43
C SER A 2 0.60 45.72 -11.35
N HIS A 3 1.11 44.76 -12.13
CA HIS A 3 0.92 43.34 -11.84
C HIS A 3 1.77 42.99 -10.61
N LEU A 4 1.15 42.96 -9.44
CA LEU A 4 1.66 42.22 -8.28
C LEU A 4 1.74 40.75 -8.70
N LEU A 5 2.91 40.30 -9.10
CA LEU A 5 3.19 38.88 -9.17
C LEU A 5 3.30 38.41 -7.71
N ASP A 6 2.24 37.74 -7.25
CA ASP A 6 2.21 37.04 -5.97
C ASP A 6 3.52 36.25 -5.78
N ALA A 7 4.38 36.70 -4.86
CA ALA A 7 5.66 36.08 -4.56
C ALA A 7 5.54 34.65 -4.00
N ASN A 8 4.31 34.18 -3.80
CA ASN A 8 3.96 32.83 -3.36
C ASN A 8 3.42 31.93 -4.48
N PHE A 9 3.44 32.36 -5.75
CA PHE A 9 3.05 31.47 -6.84
C PHE A 9 4.10 30.37 -7.03
N VAL A 10 3.80 29.19 -6.49
CA VAL A 10 4.64 28.01 -6.66
C VAL A 10 4.29 27.37 -8.01
N ASP A 11 5.16 27.59 -9.01
CA ASP A 11 5.09 26.84 -10.26
C ASP A 11 5.46 25.37 -10.01
N ARG A 12 4.53 24.48 -10.34
CA ARG A 12 4.65 23.02 -10.16
C ARG A 12 5.13 22.31 -11.42
N ARG A 13 5.34 23.05 -12.52
CA ARG A 13 5.75 22.51 -13.82
C ARG A 13 7.23 22.71 -14.12
N ASP A 14 7.99 23.28 -13.18
CA ASP A 14 9.42 23.51 -13.34
C ASP A 14 10.16 22.17 -13.53
N PRO A 15 10.72 21.90 -14.73
CA PRO A 15 11.39 20.65 -15.04
C PRO A 15 12.75 20.51 -14.32
N ASN A 16 13.27 21.59 -13.74
CA ASN A 16 14.55 21.63 -13.03
C ASN A 16 14.40 21.48 -11.51
N ARG A 17 13.16 21.32 -11.02
CA ARG A 17 12.89 21.11 -9.60
C ARG A 17 13.34 19.70 -9.23
N GLN A 18 14.36 19.60 -8.38
CA GLN A 18 14.77 18.34 -7.77
C GLN A 18 13.53 17.68 -7.16
N SER A 19 13.19 16.47 -7.64
CA SER A 19 12.12 15.69 -7.07
C SER A 19 12.44 15.51 -5.59
N SER A 20 11.61 16.11 -4.73
CA SER A 20 11.65 15.82 -3.30
C SER A 20 11.65 14.30 -3.17
N GLN A 21 12.65 13.75 -2.46
CA GLN A 21 12.80 12.32 -2.18
C GLN A 21 11.43 11.65 -2.14
N GLN A 22 11.24 10.63 -2.98
CA GLN A 22 10.00 9.90 -3.12
C GLN A 22 9.62 9.32 -1.75
N HIS A 23 8.95 10.12 -0.93
CA HIS A 23 8.38 9.67 0.32
C HIS A 23 7.37 8.60 -0.05
N GLU A 24 7.50 7.44 0.58
CA GLU A 24 6.56 6.34 0.38
C GLU A 24 5.16 6.84 0.77
N ARG A 25 4.30 7.04 -0.23
CA ARG A 25 2.94 7.60 -0.04
C ARG A 25 1.94 6.56 0.48
N ARG A 26 2.42 5.40 0.92
CA ARG A 26 1.58 4.32 1.44
C ARG A 26 1.52 4.46 2.96
N GLN A 27 0.37 4.89 3.46
CA GLN A 27 0.10 4.98 4.90
C GLN A 27 0.19 3.63 5.61
N PHE A 28 0.02 2.53 4.87
CA PHE A 28 0.31 1.19 5.32
C PHE A 28 1.49 0.69 4.49
N SER A 29 2.70 0.86 5.03
CA SER A 29 3.87 0.16 4.49
C SER A 29 3.63 -1.35 4.67
N ASN A 30 4.08 -2.16 3.72
CA ASN A 30 3.99 -3.63 3.75
C ASN A 30 4.96 -4.23 4.79
N SER A 31 5.03 -3.64 5.99
CA SER A 31 5.91 -4.09 7.05
C SER A 31 5.26 -5.27 7.76
N HIS A 32 5.62 -6.48 7.32
CA HIS A 32 5.32 -7.72 8.06
C HIS A 32 6.18 -7.86 9.34
N SER A 33 6.99 -6.86 9.68
CA SER A 33 7.94 -6.86 10.80
C SER A 33 7.26 -6.87 12.16
N ASP A 34 6.12 -6.16 12.28
CA ASP A 34 5.47 -5.91 13.57
C ASP A 34 4.25 -6.82 13.80
N LEU A 35 4.02 -7.78 12.90
CA LEU A 35 2.96 -8.78 13.01
C LEU A 35 3.35 -9.86 14.03
N SER A 36 2.37 -10.36 14.78
CA SER A 36 2.53 -11.63 15.49
C SER A 36 2.76 -12.78 14.51
N ASP A 37 3.34 -13.88 14.98
CA ASP A 37 3.67 -15.02 14.08
C ASP A 37 2.43 -15.57 13.38
N ALA A 38 1.30 -15.69 14.09
CA ALA A 38 0.03 -16.11 13.50
C ALA A 38 -0.49 -15.12 12.43
N ALA A 39 -0.32 -13.81 12.66
CA ALA A 39 -0.73 -12.81 11.69
C ALA A 39 0.20 -12.78 10.46
N ARG A 40 1.48 -13.11 10.64
CA ARG A 40 2.44 -13.26 9.54
C ARG A 40 2.11 -14.45 8.65
N GLU A 41 1.78 -15.60 9.23
CA GLU A 41 1.36 -16.79 8.49
C GLU A 41 0.13 -16.52 7.61
N ILE A 42 -0.87 -15.83 8.15
CA ILE A 42 -2.07 -15.43 7.40
C ILE A 42 -1.69 -14.47 6.25
N ALA A 43 -0.81 -13.50 6.51
CA ALA A 43 -0.39 -12.54 5.49
C ALA A 43 0.34 -13.23 4.33
N ASP A 44 1.26 -14.14 4.63
CA ASP A 44 1.99 -14.92 3.63
C ASP A 44 1.06 -15.80 2.79
N ALA A 45 0.08 -16.43 3.43
CA ALA A 45 -0.93 -17.24 2.74
C ALA A 45 -1.80 -16.40 1.79
N ILE A 46 -2.24 -15.21 2.23
CA ILE A 46 -3.03 -14.28 1.41
C ILE A 46 -2.20 -13.76 0.22
N ASP A 47 -0.93 -13.43 0.41
CA ASP A 47 -0.07 -12.98 -0.68
C ASP A 47 0.19 -14.10 -1.70
N GLY A 48 0.38 -15.34 -1.24
CA GLY A 48 0.42 -16.52 -2.11
C GLY A 48 -0.86 -16.70 -2.93
N TYR A 49 -2.02 -16.55 -2.29
CA TYR A 49 -3.33 -16.60 -2.96
C TYR A 49 -3.46 -15.54 -4.06
N LYS A 50 -3.07 -14.29 -3.77
CA LYS A 50 -3.10 -13.17 -4.74
C LYS A 50 -2.25 -13.46 -5.98
N ILE A 51 -1.05 -14.00 -5.80
CA ILE A 51 -0.15 -14.35 -6.90
C ILE A 51 -0.77 -15.48 -7.73
N LYS A 52 -1.23 -16.56 -7.07
CA LYS A 52 -1.82 -17.73 -7.73
C LYS A 52 -3.05 -17.36 -8.57
N HIS A 53 -3.85 -16.40 -8.11
CA HIS A 53 -5.09 -16.01 -8.80
C HIS A 53 -4.98 -14.69 -9.59
N ARG A 54 -3.76 -14.15 -9.69
CA ARG A 54 -3.44 -12.90 -10.39
C ARG A 54 -4.38 -11.74 -9.99
N ARG A 55 -4.68 -11.66 -8.69
CA ARG A 55 -5.59 -10.68 -8.12
C ARG A 55 -4.82 -9.58 -7.40
N ARG A 56 -5.21 -8.33 -7.66
CA ARG A 56 -4.69 -7.16 -6.93
C ARG A 56 -5.33 -7.00 -5.55
N PHE A 57 -6.60 -7.41 -5.41
CA PHE A 57 -7.41 -7.33 -4.20
C PHE A 57 -8.12 -8.66 -3.97
N VAL A 58 -8.23 -9.05 -2.70
CA VAL A 58 -8.99 -10.22 -2.23
C VAL A 58 -10.28 -9.78 -1.56
N THR A 59 -11.35 -10.54 -1.76
CA THR A 59 -12.64 -10.37 -1.09
C THR A 59 -12.64 -11.04 0.27
N TYR A 60 -13.62 -10.71 1.12
CA TYR A 60 -13.73 -11.33 2.45
C TYR A 60 -13.95 -12.84 2.40
N GLU A 61 -14.68 -13.33 1.41
CA GLU A 61 -14.88 -14.77 1.19
C GLU A 61 -13.57 -15.48 0.85
N GLU A 62 -12.72 -14.85 0.04
CA GLU A 62 -11.41 -15.40 -0.31
C GLU A 62 -10.46 -15.39 0.88
N ILE A 63 -10.51 -14.33 1.70
CA ILE A 63 -9.76 -14.30 2.97
C ILE A 63 -10.24 -15.41 3.90
N PHE A 64 -11.55 -15.61 4.02
CA PHE A 64 -12.12 -16.67 4.84
C PHE A 64 -11.66 -18.04 4.35
N GLN A 65 -11.69 -18.29 3.03
CA GLN A 65 -11.19 -19.54 2.44
C GLN A 65 -9.72 -19.79 2.80
N VAL A 66 -8.84 -18.79 2.63
CA VAL A 66 -7.41 -18.93 2.97
C VAL A 66 -7.22 -19.26 4.45
N ILE A 67 -7.95 -18.57 5.34
CA ILE A 67 -7.85 -18.78 6.79
C ILE A 67 -8.43 -20.15 7.19
N SER A 68 -9.50 -20.62 6.54
CA SER A 68 -10.03 -21.97 6.72
C SER A 68 -9.08 -23.06 6.22
N GLU A 69 -8.35 -22.84 5.13
CA GLU A 69 -7.31 -23.76 4.64
C GLU A 69 -6.14 -23.89 5.64
N LEU A 70 -5.84 -22.84 6.42
CA LEU A 70 -4.89 -22.87 7.54
C LEU A 70 -5.43 -23.60 8.79
N GLY A 71 -6.68 -24.07 8.77
CA GLY A 71 -7.29 -24.83 9.86
C GLY A 71 -8.07 -23.97 10.86
N TYR A 72 -8.38 -22.72 10.53
CA TYR A 72 -9.29 -21.93 11.34
C TYR A 72 -10.74 -22.39 11.17
N HIS A 73 -11.34 -22.79 12.29
CA HIS A 73 -12.75 -23.09 12.41
C HIS A 73 -13.30 -22.33 13.62
N LYS A 74 -14.49 -21.74 13.47
CA LYS A 74 -15.17 -21.01 14.56
C LYS A 74 -15.75 -21.97 15.59
#